data_AF-A0A811MLQ9-F1
#
_entry.id   AF-A0A811MLQ9-F1
#
_cell.length_a   1.000
_cell.length_b   1.000
_cell.length_c   1.000
_cell.angle_alpha   90.00
_cell.angle_beta   90.00
_cell.angle_gamma   90.00
#
_symmetry.space_group_name_H-M   'P 1'
#
loop_
_entity.id
_entity.type
_entity.pdbx_description
1 polymer ?
#
loop_
_entity_poly.entity_id
_entity_poly.type
_entity_poly.pdbx_seq_one_letter_code
_entity_poly.pdbx_strand_id
1 'polypeptide(L)'
;MLSSAAFSSSSSSALLRGAPPRTRRLLLAAPARAHSGAASRARGGLPRFHAPSLPSSKGEVIRIRGDEFWHMTRVLRLGINDRVELFDGAGGLVEGFIHKVDKSGSDVELLEDARIIAPQGIQWHVFAAFGTLKGGRADWLIEKCTELGASSVTPLLTERCHTISENRVDRLQRLVLASVKQCQRIHEMSLKPPIQISHLLPVVSQSKLAFLASAEAPPLLSVLPKSSTEQSGLLIIGPEGGTQIRSYLTIRMS
;
A
#
# COMPACT_ATOMS: atom_id res chain seq x y z
N MET A 1 15.45 38.11 -62.96
CA MET A 1 16.62 38.99 -63.06
C MET A 1 16.40 40.19 -62.14
N LEU A 2 17.34 40.36 -61.18
CA LEU A 2 17.81 41.59 -60.52
C LEU A 2 16.80 42.67 -60.06
N SER A 3 16.60 42.70 -58.74
CA SER A 3 16.99 43.76 -57.77
C SER A 3 16.81 45.24 -58.12
N SER A 4 16.07 45.95 -57.25
CA SER A 4 16.30 47.36 -56.84
C SER A 4 15.32 47.66 -55.70
N ALA A 5 15.75 47.66 -54.44
CA ALA A 5 16.42 48.74 -53.70
C ALA A 5 15.45 49.85 -53.21
N ALA A 6 15.45 49.98 -51.88
CA ALA A 6 14.68 50.88 -51.02
C ALA A 6 15.10 52.36 -51.13
N PHE A 7 14.25 53.29 -50.65
CA PHE A 7 14.53 54.14 -49.46
C PHE A 7 13.42 55.17 -49.17
N SER A 8 12.96 55.21 -47.90
CA SER A 8 12.68 56.41 -47.05
C SER A 8 11.64 57.47 -47.51
N SER A 9 10.97 58.30 -46.70
CA SER A 9 10.97 58.67 -45.28
C SER A 9 9.69 59.50 -44.99
N SER A 10 9.49 59.83 -43.71
CA SER A 10 8.79 61.02 -43.16
C SER A 10 7.36 60.89 -42.57
N SER A 11 7.38 60.97 -41.24
CA SER A 11 6.47 61.47 -40.21
C SER A 11 5.15 62.20 -40.56
N SER A 12 4.09 61.86 -39.80
CA SER A 12 3.29 62.87 -39.10
C SER A 12 2.48 62.31 -37.91
N SER A 13 2.72 62.91 -36.74
CA SER A 13 1.79 63.32 -35.68
C SER A 13 0.68 62.36 -35.21
N ALA A 14 0.67 62.03 -33.91
CA ALA A 14 -0.31 62.63 -32.98
C ALA A 14 -0.29 62.03 -31.55
N LEU A 15 -0.14 62.95 -30.59
CA LEU A 15 -0.91 63.03 -29.32
C LEU A 15 -0.60 62.04 -28.16
N LEU A 16 0.38 62.48 -27.36
CA LEU A 16 0.27 62.78 -25.92
C LEU A 16 -1.00 62.30 -25.17
N ARG A 17 -0.78 61.56 -24.07
CA ARG A 17 -1.26 61.91 -22.71
C ARG A 17 -0.50 61.12 -21.64
N GLY A 18 0.04 61.85 -20.67
CA GLY A 18 1.00 61.39 -19.67
C GLY A 18 0.43 60.49 -18.56
N ALA A 19 1.33 59.70 -17.98
CA ALA A 19 1.10 58.84 -16.83
C ALA A 19 1.40 59.58 -15.50
N PRO A 20 0.61 59.39 -14.43
CA PRO A 20 0.97 59.83 -13.08
C PRO A 20 1.79 58.73 -12.33
N PRO A 21 2.50 59.09 -11.25
CA PRO A 21 3.57 58.27 -10.68
C PRO A 21 3.06 57.11 -9.82
N ARG A 22 3.82 56.00 -9.83
CA ARG A 22 3.57 54.77 -9.06
C ARG A 22 3.79 54.98 -7.56
N THR A 23 2.74 54.93 -6.77
CA THR A 23 2.79 54.85 -5.31
C THR A 23 3.04 53.40 -4.87
N ARG A 24 4.15 53.15 -4.17
CA ARG A 24 4.45 51.84 -3.52
C ARG A 24 3.47 51.63 -2.36
N ARG A 25 2.53 50.70 -2.51
CA ARG A 25 1.63 50.28 -1.44
C ARG A 25 2.33 49.21 -0.59
N LEU A 26 2.66 49.55 0.65
CA LEU A 26 3.01 48.55 1.68
C LEU A 26 1.80 47.63 1.89
N LEU A 27 1.96 46.35 1.59
CA LEU A 27 1.00 45.31 1.97
C LEU A 27 1.27 44.91 3.42
N LEU A 28 0.36 45.30 4.31
CA LEU A 28 0.29 44.78 5.66
C LEU A 28 0.07 43.25 5.61
N ALA A 29 0.84 42.53 6.42
CA ALA A 29 0.69 41.09 6.63
C ALA A 29 -0.71 40.77 7.18
N ALA A 30 -1.42 39.86 6.51
CA ALA A 30 -2.67 39.30 7.00
C ALA A 30 -2.38 38.35 8.18
N PRO A 31 -3.27 38.26 9.20
CA PRO A 31 -3.03 37.41 10.35
C PRO A 31 -3.08 35.93 9.96
N ALA A 32 -2.24 35.14 10.64
CA ALA A 32 -2.18 33.69 10.50
C ALA A 32 -3.57 33.07 10.66
N ARG A 33 -4.02 32.32 9.65
CA ARG A 33 -5.23 31.50 9.75
C ARG A 33 -5.01 30.42 10.80
N ALA A 34 -5.82 30.43 11.86
CA ALA A 34 -5.98 29.29 12.74
C ALA A 34 -6.55 28.12 11.92
N HIS A 35 -5.73 27.11 11.65
CA HIS A 35 -6.21 25.85 11.10
C HIS A 35 -6.83 25.01 12.21
N SER A 36 -8.13 25.18 12.40
CA SER A 36 -8.96 24.20 13.11
C SER A 36 -8.91 22.88 12.32
N GLY A 37 -8.53 21.78 12.98
CA GLY A 37 -8.30 20.43 12.44
C GLY A 37 -9.53 19.73 11.82
N ALA A 38 -10.16 20.37 10.83
CA ALA A 38 -11.38 19.91 10.18
C ALA A 38 -11.12 18.99 8.97
N ALA A 39 -9.88 18.91 8.46
CA ALA A 39 -9.58 18.13 7.26
C ALA A 39 -9.61 16.59 7.48
N SER A 40 -9.54 16.12 8.73
CA SER A 40 -9.37 14.69 9.04
C SER A 40 -10.68 13.87 9.08
N ARG A 41 -11.87 14.50 9.10
CA ARG A 41 -13.12 13.77 9.48
C ARG A 41 -13.84 13.06 8.34
N ALA A 42 -13.46 13.27 7.07
CA ALA A 42 -14.21 12.73 5.93
C ALA A 42 -14.11 11.19 5.75
N ARG A 43 -13.19 10.51 6.46
CA ARG A 43 -12.99 9.05 6.37
C ARG A 43 -13.10 8.29 7.70
N GLY A 44 -13.71 8.90 8.73
CA GLY A 44 -14.00 8.23 10.01
C GLY A 44 -12.79 7.97 10.93
N GLY A 45 -11.56 8.30 10.52
CA GLY A 45 -10.34 8.14 11.32
C GLY A 45 -9.21 9.07 10.88
N LEU A 46 -8.07 9.04 11.60
CA LEU A 46 -6.87 9.80 11.23
C LEU A 46 -6.28 9.26 9.91
N PRO A 47 -5.72 10.13 9.04
CA PRO A 47 -4.91 9.67 7.92
C PRO A 47 -3.73 8.83 8.42
N ARG A 48 -3.59 7.61 7.89
CA ARG A 48 -2.56 6.66 8.27
C ARG A 48 -1.46 6.57 7.21
N PHE A 49 -0.20 6.53 7.63
CA PHE A 49 0.98 6.49 6.76
C PHE A 49 1.97 5.42 7.22
N HIS A 50 2.65 4.79 6.27
CA HIS A 50 3.61 3.73 6.56
C HIS A 50 4.98 4.30 6.95
N ALA A 51 5.56 3.81 8.05
CA ALA A 51 6.89 4.17 8.51
C ALA A 51 7.64 2.89 8.95
N PRO A 52 8.71 2.47 8.24
CA PRO A 52 9.36 1.16 8.43
C PRO A 52 9.89 0.87 9.84
N SER A 53 10.08 1.91 10.65
CA SER A 53 10.51 1.81 12.04
C SER A 53 9.85 2.94 12.82
N LEU A 54 9.16 2.62 13.91
CA LEU A 54 8.55 3.62 14.79
C LEU A 54 9.44 3.86 16.02
N PRO A 55 9.62 5.12 16.45
CA PRO A 55 10.09 5.42 17.80
C PRO A 55 9.11 4.84 18.82
N SER A 56 9.59 4.58 20.03
CA SER A 56 8.79 3.87 21.05
C SER A 56 8.08 4.82 22.00
N SER A 57 8.64 5.99 22.26
CA SER A 57 8.23 6.85 23.36
C SER A 57 7.52 8.12 22.88
N LYS A 58 6.53 8.56 23.63
CA LYS A 58 5.88 9.86 23.44
C LYS A 58 6.91 11.00 23.37
N GLY A 59 6.69 11.93 22.45
CA GLY A 59 7.55 13.11 22.23
C GLY A 59 8.77 12.83 21.34
N GLU A 60 9.06 11.57 21.01
CA GLU A 60 10.04 11.26 19.98
C GLU A 60 9.55 11.71 18.60
N VAL A 61 10.49 12.03 17.71
CA VAL A 61 10.20 12.57 16.38
C VAL A 61 10.69 11.62 15.32
N ILE A 62 9.82 11.29 14.36
CA ILE A 62 10.17 10.55 13.16
C ILE A 62 9.98 11.41 11.92
N ARG A 63 10.94 11.31 10.99
CA ARG A 63 10.88 12.04 9.73
C ARG A 63 10.34 11.17 8.61
N ILE A 64 9.21 11.57 8.06
CA ILE A 64 8.58 10.96 6.88
C ILE A 64 9.11 11.61 5.60
N ARG A 65 9.46 10.77 4.62
CA ARG A 65 10.09 11.16 3.34
C ARG A 65 9.45 10.41 2.17
N GLY A 66 9.83 10.77 0.95
CA GLY A 66 9.44 10.07 -0.28
C GLY A 66 7.93 10.11 -0.54
N ASP A 67 7.38 8.97 -0.95
CA ASP A 67 5.98 8.85 -1.39
C ASP A 67 4.98 9.20 -0.28
N GLU A 68 5.26 8.79 0.97
CA GLU A 68 4.40 9.11 2.12
C GLU A 68 4.37 10.62 2.37
N PHE A 69 5.54 11.28 2.34
CA PHE A 69 5.64 12.74 2.48
C PHE A 69 4.88 13.48 1.37
N TRP A 70 4.99 13.01 0.12
CA TRP A 70 4.24 13.57 -0.99
C TRP A 70 2.73 13.36 -0.81
N HIS A 71 2.31 12.17 -0.37
CA HIS A 71 0.91 11.88 -0.08
C HIS A 71 0.35 12.78 1.03
N MET A 72 1.09 12.94 2.13
CA MET A 72 0.75 13.85 3.24
C MET A 72 0.52 15.27 2.73
N THR A 73 1.50 15.87 2.05
CA THR A 73 1.53 17.31 1.80
C THR A 73 0.89 17.75 0.48
N ARG A 74 0.86 16.88 -0.54
CA ARG A 74 0.35 17.23 -1.88
C ARG A 74 -1.03 16.67 -2.14
N VAL A 75 -1.28 15.43 -1.73
CA VAL A 75 -2.58 14.78 -1.93
C VAL A 75 -3.56 15.18 -0.84
N LEU A 76 -3.19 14.92 0.42
CA LEU A 76 -4.05 15.21 1.57
C LEU A 76 -3.89 16.64 2.08
N ARG A 77 -2.83 17.34 1.63
CA ARG A 77 -2.55 18.76 1.96
C ARG A 77 -2.42 19.00 3.47
N LEU A 78 -1.92 18.00 4.19
CA LEU A 78 -1.62 18.10 5.61
C LEU A 78 -0.43 19.03 5.86
N GLY A 79 -0.49 19.78 6.94
CA GLY A 79 0.52 20.73 7.38
C GLY A 79 0.79 20.65 8.88
N ILE A 80 1.52 21.63 9.39
CA ILE A 80 1.88 21.70 10.81
C ILE A 80 0.61 21.66 11.68
N ASN A 81 0.67 20.91 12.78
CA ASN A 81 -0.41 20.61 13.73
C ASN A 81 -1.50 19.64 13.24
N ASP A 82 -1.47 19.16 11.99
CA ASP A 82 -2.38 18.09 11.58
C ASP A 82 -1.98 16.75 12.22
N ARG A 83 -2.99 16.01 12.70
CA ARG A 83 -2.82 14.69 13.29
C ARG A 83 -2.77 13.60 12.24
N VAL A 84 -1.91 12.62 12.48
CA VAL A 84 -1.71 11.44 11.63
C VAL A 84 -1.50 10.21 12.49
N GLU A 85 -1.69 9.04 11.89
CA GLU A 85 -1.31 7.77 12.49
C GLU A 85 -0.18 7.15 11.66
N LEU A 86 0.81 6.58 12.32
CA LEU A 86 1.93 5.90 11.69
C LEU A 86 1.88 4.41 12.04
N PHE A 87 2.16 3.55 11.07
CA PHE A 87 2.26 2.10 11.26
C PHE A 87 3.49 1.53 10.57
N ASP A 88 4.05 0.44 11.10
CA ASP A 88 5.28 -0.19 10.62
C ASP A 88 5.07 -1.47 9.81
N GLY A 89 3.82 -1.89 9.62
CA GLY A 89 3.50 -3.14 8.93
C GLY A 89 3.74 -4.41 9.77
N ALA A 90 4.27 -4.28 10.98
CA ALA A 90 4.62 -5.38 11.89
C ALA A 90 3.75 -5.42 13.16
N GLY A 91 2.75 -4.55 13.27
CA GLY A 91 1.88 -4.43 14.44
C GLY A 91 2.03 -3.11 15.18
N GLY A 92 3.12 -2.38 14.93
CA GLY A 92 3.36 -1.06 15.49
C GLY A 92 2.36 -0.04 14.96
N LEU A 93 1.78 0.72 15.89
CA LEU A 93 0.85 1.79 15.60
C LEU A 93 1.07 2.94 16.58
N VAL A 94 1.14 4.16 16.07
CA VAL A 94 1.27 5.34 16.93
C VAL A 94 0.59 6.56 16.33
N GLU A 95 -0.07 7.34 17.17
CA GLU A 95 -0.60 8.63 16.79
C GLU A 95 0.44 9.75 17.00
N GLY A 96 0.47 10.70 16.07
CA GLY A 96 1.35 11.84 16.12
C GLY A 96 0.73 13.08 15.49
N PHE A 97 1.46 14.19 15.55
CA PHE A 97 1.14 15.39 14.80
C PHE A 97 2.36 15.86 14.01
N ILE A 98 2.10 16.54 12.90
CA ILE A 98 3.15 17.12 12.09
C ILE A 98 3.73 18.33 12.84
N HIS A 99 4.92 18.16 13.41
CA HIS A 99 5.63 19.21 14.16
C HIS A 99 6.33 20.19 13.21
N LYS A 100 6.89 19.69 12.10
CA LYS A 100 7.61 20.49 11.12
C LYS A 100 7.45 19.94 9.72
N VAL A 101 7.45 20.84 8.73
CA VAL A 101 7.46 20.49 7.30
C VAL A 101 8.51 21.33 6.59
N ASP A 102 9.34 20.69 5.78
CA ASP A 102 10.22 21.39 4.84
C ASP A 102 10.23 20.67 3.48
N LYS A 103 11.10 21.11 2.56
CA LYS A 103 11.15 20.57 1.19
C LYS A 103 11.52 19.09 1.11
N SER A 104 12.15 18.54 2.14
CA SER A 104 12.71 17.19 2.15
C SER A 104 11.96 16.20 3.03
N GLY A 105 10.90 16.63 3.73
CA GLY A 105 10.10 15.75 4.58
C GLY A 105 9.19 16.45 5.58
N SER A 106 8.42 15.64 6.29
CA SER A 106 7.58 16.03 7.41
C SER A 106 8.07 15.32 8.67
N ASP A 107 8.31 16.08 9.73
CA ASP A 107 8.66 15.56 11.04
C ASP A 107 7.36 15.39 11.84
N VAL A 108 7.10 14.16 12.27
CA VAL A 108 5.94 13.78 13.07
C VAL A 108 6.41 13.50 14.49
N GLU A 109 5.86 14.23 15.45
CA GLU A 109 6.11 14.01 16.88
C GLU A 109 5.02 13.10 17.45
N LEU A 110 5.44 12.08 18.21
CA LEU A 110 4.56 11.08 18.80
C LEU A 110 3.74 11.69 19.95
N LEU A 111 2.42 11.51 19.92
CA LEU A 111 1.51 11.98 20.97
C LEU A 111 1.36 10.99 22.13
N GLU A 112 1.72 9.73 21.89
CA GLU A 112 1.63 8.60 22.80
C GLU A 112 2.80 7.63 22.56
N ASP A 113 3.02 6.70 23.48
CA ASP A 113 3.96 5.59 23.27
C ASP A 113 3.42 4.69 22.15
N ALA A 114 4.31 4.15 21.32
CA ALA A 114 3.92 3.28 20.23
C ALA A 114 3.29 1.99 20.78
N ARG A 115 2.11 1.63 20.25
CA ARG A 115 1.39 0.42 20.62
C ARG A 115 1.79 -0.72 19.69
N ILE A 116 1.87 -1.93 20.25
CA ILE A 116 2.01 -3.16 19.47
C ILE A 116 0.67 -3.89 19.46
N ILE A 117 0.06 -3.94 18.29
CA ILE A 117 -1.22 -4.61 18.06
C ILE A 117 -0.90 -6.01 17.55
N ALA A 118 -1.35 -7.05 18.27
CA ALA A 118 -1.22 -8.42 17.78
C ALA A 118 -2.23 -8.71 16.64
N PRO A 119 -1.87 -9.58 15.66
CA PRO A 119 -2.81 -10.06 14.68
C PRO A 119 -4.05 -10.68 15.33
N GLN A 120 -5.23 -10.42 14.77
CA GLN A 120 -6.50 -10.94 15.28
C GLN A 120 -7.05 -12.03 14.37
N GLY A 121 -7.75 -13.01 14.95
CA GLY A 121 -8.36 -14.11 14.21
C GLY A 121 -7.37 -15.14 13.67
N ILE A 122 -7.90 -16.06 12.85
CA ILE A 122 -7.12 -17.14 12.24
C ILE A 122 -6.09 -16.56 11.27
N GLN A 123 -4.83 -16.91 11.45
CA GLN A 123 -3.74 -16.52 10.57
C GLN A 123 -3.71 -17.44 9.34
N TRP A 124 -4.34 -16.98 8.26
CA TRP A 124 -4.43 -17.75 7.01
C TRP A 124 -3.15 -17.63 6.19
N HIS A 125 -2.59 -18.77 5.82
CA HIS A 125 -1.53 -18.88 4.84
C HIS A 125 -2.09 -19.39 3.52
N VAL A 126 -1.84 -18.66 2.43
CA VAL A 126 -2.34 -18.99 1.11
C VAL A 126 -1.22 -19.57 0.25
N PHE A 127 -1.35 -20.83 -0.16
CA PHE A 127 -0.57 -21.41 -1.23
C PHE A 127 -1.30 -21.20 -2.54
N ALA A 128 -0.68 -20.53 -3.51
CA ALA A 128 -1.35 -20.23 -4.78
C ALA A 128 -0.46 -20.49 -6.00
N ALA A 129 -0.93 -21.33 -6.91
CA ALA A 129 -0.29 -21.58 -8.19
C ALA A 129 -0.64 -20.49 -9.21
N PHE A 130 -0.07 -19.29 -9.05
CA PHE A 130 -0.36 -18.15 -9.93
C PHE A 130 0.70 -17.87 -10.99
N GLY A 131 1.75 -18.68 -11.07
CA GLY A 131 2.87 -18.47 -11.98
C GLY A 131 2.43 -18.38 -13.46
N THR A 132 1.42 -19.15 -13.84
CA THR A 132 0.84 -19.22 -15.19
C THR A 132 -0.30 -18.23 -15.45
N LEU A 133 -0.75 -17.49 -14.43
CA LEU A 133 -1.88 -16.58 -14.58
C LEU A 133 -1.51 -15.40 -15.49
N LYS A 134 -2.34 -15.16 -16.51
CA LYS A 134 -2.19 -14.07 -17.48
C LYS A 134 -3.05 -12.87 -17.12
N GLY A 135 -2.79 -11.73 -17.76
CA GLY A 135 -3.67 -10.55 -17.71
C GLY A 135 -3.79 -9.91 -16.32
N GLY A 136 -2.72 -9.89 -15.53
CA GLY A 136 -2.72 -9.23 -14.21
C GLY A 136 -3.45 -9.99 -13.10
N ARG A 137 -3.94 -11.20 -13.35
CA ARG A 137 -4.63 -12.02 -12.33
C ARG A 137 -3.77 -12.36 -11.11
N ALA A 138 -2.45 -12.49 -11.29
CA ALA A 138 -1.53 -12.69 -10.16
C ALA A 138 -1.46 -11.44 -9.27
N ASP A 139 -1.43 -10.25 -9.87
CA ASP A 139 -1.45 -8.99 -9.14
C ASP A 139 -2.77 -8.87 -8.37
N TRP A 140 -3.90 -9.09 -9.06
CA TRP A 140 -5.23 -9.09 -8.43
C TRP A 140 -5.33 -10.08 -7.26
N LEU A 141 -4.77 -11.29 -7.40
CA LEU A 141 -4.74 -12.27 -6.31
C LEU A 141 -3.98 -11.73 -5.10
N ILE A 142 -2.79 -11.14 -5.29
CA ILE A 142 -1.98 -10.59 -4.19
C ILE A 142 -2.68 -9.40 -3.51
N GLU A 143 -3.31 -8.53 -4.30
CA GLU A 143 -4.14 -7.44 -3.79
C GLU A 143 -5.27 -7.99 -2.91
N LYS A 144 -6.05 -8.96 -3.42
CA LYS A 144 -7.20 -9.52 -2.68
C LYS A 144 -6.80 -10.38 -1.50
N CYS A 145 -5.71 -11.13 -1.56
CA CYS A 145 -5.17 -11.81 -0.38
C CYS A 145 -4.81 -10.80 0.71
N THR A 146 -4.21 -9.66 0.34
CA THR A 146 -3.84 -8.61 1.29
C THR A 146 -5.06 -7.94 1.92
N GLU A 147 -6.03 -7.54 1.09
CA GLU A 147 -7.28 -6.89 1.52
C GLU A 147 -8.15 -7.80 2.39
N LEU A 148 -8.26 -9.09 2.06
CA LEU A 148 -9.09 -10.06 2.76
C LEU A 148 -8.43 -10.64 4.02
N GLY A 149 -7.25 -10.13 4.41
CA GLY A 149 -6.65 -10.49 5.69
C GLY A 149 -5.74 -11.72 5.68
N ALA A 150 -5.31 -12.24 4.53
CA ALA A 150 -4.33 -13.33 4.50
C ALA A 150 -3.03 -12.88 5.20
N SER A 151 -2.49 -13.70 6.09
CA SER A 151 -1.26 -13.38 6.83
C SER A 151 -0.03 -13.59 5.96
N SER A 152 -0.10 -14.52 5.02
CA SER A 152 0.99 -14.77 4.08
C SER A 152 0.54 -15.49 2.82
N VAL A 153 1.32 -15.33 1.75
CA VAL A 153 1.16 -16.03 0.48
C VAL A 153 2.47 -16.71 0.10
N THR A 154 2.42 -17.99 -0.27
CA THR A 154 3.51 -18.71 -0.92
C THR A 154 3.11 -19.03 -2.37
N PRO A 155 3.90 -18.60 -3.36
CA PRO A 155 3.70 -19.03 -4.74
C PRO A 155 3.97 -20.54 -4.88
N LEU A 156 3.04 -21.27 -5.48
CA LEU A 156 3.24 -22.67 -5.84
C LEU A 156 3.78 -22.79 -7.26
N LEU A 157 4.93 -23.43 -7.39
CA LEU A 157 5.53 -23.82 -8.65
C LEU A 157 4.91 -25.13 -9.13
N THR A 158 4.55 -25.18 -10.40
CA THR A 158 3.88 -26.32 -11.05
C THR A 158 4.66 -26.75 -12.29
N GLU A 159 4.32 -27.89 -12.88
CA GLU A 159 4.92 -28.34 -14.16
C GLU A 159 4.78 -27.33 -15.29
N ARG A 160 3.80 -26.42 -15.24
CA ARG A 160 3.63 -25.36 -16.25
C ARG A 160 4.37 -24.07 -15.90
N CYS A 161 4.86 -23.93 -14.66
CA CYS A 161 5.61 -22.76 -14.20
C CYS A 161 6.56 -23.15 -13.06
N HIS A 162 7.82 -23.32 -13.44
CA HIS A 162 8.89 -23.91 -12.64
C HIS A 162 9.67 -22.86 -11.84
N THR A 163 9.56 -21.58 -12.20
CA THR A 163 10.29 -20.47 -11.58
C THR A 163 9.44 -19.19 -11.59
N ILE A 164 9.77 -18.29 -10.67
CA ILE A 164 9.27 -16.91 -10.64
C ILE A 164 10.50 -16.02 -10.59
N SER A 165 10.57 -15.01 -11.47
CA SER A 165 11.70 -14.09 -11.51
C SER A 165 11.71 -13.13 -10.32
N GLU A 166 12.89 -12.69 -9.91
CA GLU A 166 13.06 -11.71 -8.81
C GLU A 166 12.30 -10.41 -9.09
N ASN A 167 12.38 -9.87 -10.32
CA ASN A 167 11.60 -8.71 -10.74
C ASN A 167 10.09 -8.87 -10.51
N ARG A 168 9.57 -10.10 -10.68
CA ARG A 168 8.15 -10.39 -10.42
C ARG A 168 7.87 -10.42 -8.93
N VAL A 169 8.76 -11.00 -8.12
CA VAL A 169 8.66 -10.97 -6.64
C VAL A 169 8.65 -9.53 -6.12
N ASP A 170 9.57 -8.69 -6.56
CA ASP A 170 9.65 -7.28 -6.18
C ASP A 170 8.37 -6.52 -6.53
N ARG A 171 7.81 -6.78 -7.73
CA ARG A 171 6.53 -6.20 -8.14
C ARG A 171 5.41 -6.61 -7.18
N LEU A 172 5.33 -7.89 -6.82
CA LEU A 172 4.31 -8.39 -5.91
C LEU A 172 4.47 -7.82 -4.50
N GLN A 173 5.71 -7.67 -3.99
CA GLN A 173 5.97 -7.02 -2.70
C GLN A 173 5.50 -5.56 -2.68
N ARG A 174 5.79 -4.78 -3.75
CA ARG A 174 5.27 -3.41 -3.88
C ARG A 174 3.74 -3.38 -3.89
N LEU A 175 3.11 -4.38 -4.51
CA LEU A 175 1.65 -4.49 -4.54
C LEU A 175 1.06 -4.82 -3.17
N VAL A 176 1.72 -5.68 -2.38
CA VAL A 176 1.34 -5.90 -0.97
C VAL A 176 1.35 -4.58 -0.21
N LEU A 177 2.47 -3.85 -0.25
CA LEU A 177 2.59 -2.57 0.46
C LEU A 177 1.52 -1.56 0.02
N ALA A 178 1.28 -1.44 -1.29
CA ALA A 178 0.23 -0.57 -1.82
C ALA A 178 -1.17 -0.98 -1.32
N SER A 179 -1.45 -2.29 -1.29
CA SER A 179 -2.73 -2.82 -0.84
C SER A 179 -2.93 -2.61 0.66
N VAL A 180 -1.90 -2.84 1.48
CA VAL A 180 -1.91 -2.58 2.94
C VAL A 180 -2.26 -1.13 3.25
N LYS A 181 -1.66 -0.18 2.51
CA LYS A 181 -1.97 1.25 2.66
C LYS A 181 -3.40 1.57 2.27
N GLN A 182 -3.88 0.99 1.16
CA GLN A 182 -5.23 1.24 0.65
C GLN A 182 -6.30 0.72 1.61
N CYS A 183 -6.13 -0.51 2.12
CA CYS A 183 -7.08 -1.15 3.02
C CYS A 183 -6.86 -0.78 4.49
N GLN A 184 -5.87 0.07 4.79
CA GLN A 184 -5.48 0.49 6.14
C GLN A 184 -5.24 -0.71 7.07
N ARG A 185 -4.51 -1.70 6.59
CA ARG A 185 -4.13 -2.86 7.42
C ARG A 185 -2.88 -2.52 8.24
N ILE A 186 -2.84 -2.97 9.50
CA ILE A 186 -1.70 -2.72 10.40
C ILE A 186 -0.54 -3.69 10.13
N HIS A 187 -0.87 -4.94 9.76
CA HIS A 187 0.09 -5.99 9.49
C HIS A 187 0.22 -6.22 7.99
N GLU A 188 1.44 -6.18 7.47
CA GLU A 188 1.73 -6.57 6.10
C GLU A 188 1.55 -8.07 5.90
N MET A 189 1.06 -8.45 4.72
CA MET A 189 1.03 -9.84 4.31
C MET A 189 2.43 -10.29 3.90
N SER A 190 2.96 -11.35 4.49
CA SER A 190 4.29 -11.85 4.11
C SER A 190 4.21 -12.64 2.79
N LEU A 191 4.94 -12.19 1.77
CA LEU A 191 5.18 -12.98 0.56
C LEU A 191 6.37 -13.91 0.78
N LYS A 192 6.12 -15.22 0.87
CA LYS A 192 7.14 -16.25 1.09
C LYS A 192 7.80 -16.68 -0.22
N PRO A 193 9.03 -17.24 -0.16
CA PRO A 193 9.69 -17.79 -1.34
C PRO A 193 8.84 -18.87 -2.03
N PRO A 194 8.87 -18.97 -3.37
CA PRO A 194 8.14 -20.01 -4.09
C PRO A 194 8.56 -21.42 -3.67
N ILE A 195 7.62 -22.36 -3.61
CA ILE A 195 7.91 -23.78 -3.36
C ILE A 195 7.36 -24.66 -4.49
N GLN A 196 7.98 -25.81 -4.71
CA GLN A 196 7.41 -26.84 -5.57
C GLN A 196 6.19 -27.48 -4.92
N ILE A 197 5.19 -27.80 -5.74
CA ILE A 197 3.98 -28.54 -5.32
C ILE A 197 4.30 -29.83 -4.55
N SER A 198 5.40 -30.51 -4.88
CA SER A 198 5.89 -31.71 -4.21
C SER A 198 6.22 -31.49 -2.73
N HIS A 199 6.57 -30.27 -2.34
CA HIS A 199 6.91 -29.89 -0.97
C HIS A 199 5.68 -29.42 -0.17
N LEU A 200 4.50 -29.38 -0.77
CA LEU A 200 3.28 -28.89 -0.11
C LEU A 200 2.76 -29.88 0.93
N LEU A 201 2.78 -31.18 0.63
CA LEU A 201 2.17 -32.20 1.48
C LEU A 201 2.72 -32.23 2.91
N PRO A 202 4.05 -32.18 3.16
CA PRO A 202 4.58 -32.10 4.52
C PRO A 202 4.10 -30.88 5.31
N VAL A 203 3.80 -29.77 4.63
CA VAL A 203 3.27 -28.56 5.28
C VAL A 203 1.80 -28.76 5.63
N VAL A 204 1.03 -29.35 4.72
CA VAL A 204 -0.40 -29.61 4.92
C VAL A 204 -0.62 -30.62 6.04
N SER A 205 0.19 -31.67 6.13
CA SER A 205 0.06 -32.70 7.17
C SER A 205 0.32 -32.19 8.60
N GLN A 206 1.04 -31.07 8.74
CA GLN A 206 1.27 -30.41 10.02
C GLN A 206 0.17 -29.42 10.39
N SER A 207 -0.73 -29.10 9.45
CA SER A 207 -1.83 -28.17 9.70
C SER A 207 -3.07 -28.92 10.17
N LYS A 208 -3.69 -28.39 11.22
CA LYS A 208 -4.99 -28.86 11.71
C LYS A 208 -6.17 -28.35 10.88
N LEU A 209 -5.96 -27.29 10.09
CA LEU A 209 -6.99 -26.66 9.28
C LEU A 209 -6.44 -26.30 7.90
N ALA A 210 -6.82 -27.07 6.89
CA ALA A 210 -6.39 -26.84 5.51
C ALA A 210 -7.56 -27.01 4.54
N PHE A 211 -7.70 -26.05 3.63
CA PHE A 211 -8.72 -26.08 2.58
C PHE A 211 -8.06 -26.09 1.20
N LEU A 212 -8.57 -26.94 0.33
CA LEU A 212 -8.20 -26.99 -1.08
C LEU A 212 -9.36 -26.47 -1.92
N ALA A 213 -9.11 -25.42 -2.71
CA ALA A 213 -10.06 -24.96 -3.70
C ALA A 213 -10.10 -25.96 -4.87
N SER A 214 -11.25 -26.61 -5.08
CA SER A 214 -11.49 -27.55 -6.17
C SER A 214 -12.88 -27.33 -6.76
N ALA A 215 -13.01 -27.49 -8.08
CA ALA A 215 -14.27 -27.23 -8.80
C ALA A 215 -15.41 -28.18 -8.38
N GLU A 216 -15.08 -29.39 -7.90
CA GLU A 216 -16.03 -30.41 -7.45
C GLU A 216 -16.21 -30.42 -5.93
N ALA A 217 -15.58 -29.48 -5.21
CA ALA A 217 -15.70 -29.42 -3.75
C ALA A 217 -17.10 -28.95 -3.32
N PRO A 218 -17.62 -29.45 -2.20
CA PRO A 218 -18.84 -28.91 -1.61
C PRO A 218 -18.61 -27.44 -1.18
N PRO A 219 -19.68 -26.63 -1.01
CA PRO A 219 -19.55 -25.26 -0.55
C PRO A 219 -18.79 -25.17 0.77
N LEU A 220 -17.88 -24.19 0.90
CA LEU A 220 -17.00 -24.04 2.08
C LEU A 220 -17.79 -24.05 3.40
N LEU A 221 -18.91 -23.35 3.47
CA LEU A 221 -19.79 -23.29 4.64
C LEU A 221 -20.31 -24.65 5.12
N SER A 222 -20.37 -25.66 4.25
CA SER A 222 -20.82 -27.01 4.62
C SER A 222 -19.73 -27.85 5.28
N VAL A 223 -18.45 -27.49 5.09
CA VAL A 223 -17.29 -28.23 5.61
C VAL A 223 -16.53 -27.44 6.69
N LEU A 224 -16.88 -26.17 6.90
CA LEU A 224 -16.29 -25.37 7.98
C LEU A 224 -16.67 -25.97 9.34
N PRO A 225 -15.70 -26.14 10.25
CA PRO A 225 -16.02 -26.53 11.62
C PRO A 225 -16.87 -25.45 12.28
N LYS A 226 -17.95 -25.86 12.97
CA LYS A 226 -18.89 -24.95 13.63
C LYS A 226 -18.23 -24.06 14.69
N SER A 227 -17.12 -24.52 15.26
CA SER A 227 -16.18 -23.73 16.04
C SER A 227 -14.77 -24.21 15.74
N SER A 228 -13.83 -23.28 15.57
CA SER A 228 -12.41 -23.60 15.49
C SER A 228 -11.69 -22.82 16.58
N THR A 229 -10.87 -23.52 17.37
CA THR A 229 -9.89 -22.90 18.29
C THR A 229 -8.54 -22.69 17.62
N GLU A 230 -8.42 -23.04 16.33
CA GLU A 230 -7.16 -22.94 15.61
C GLU A 230 -6.77 -21.49 15.41
N GLN A 231 -5.50 -21.21 15.61
CA GLN A 231 -4.93 -19.87 15.44
C GLN A 231 -4.39 -19.65 14.02
N SER A 232 -4.29 -20.71 13.22
CA SER A 232 -3.78 -20.69 11.86
C SER A 232 -4.48 -21.69 10.96
N GLY A 233 -4.42 -21.45 9.65
CA GLY A 233 -4.97 -22.35 8.66
C GLY A 233 -4.37 -22.14 7.29
N LEU A 234 -4.54 -23.12 6.41
CA LEU A 234 -4.03 -23.11 5.05
C LEU A 234 -5.19 -22.98 4.04
N LEU A 235 -5.01 -22.14 3.03
CA LEU A 235 -5.80 -22.18 1.79
C LEU A 235 -4.88 -22.53 0.63
N ILE A 236 -5.29 -23.52 -0.16
CA ILE A 236 -4.51 -24.02 -1.29
C ILE A 236 -5.31 -23.79 -2.57
N ILE A 237 -4.71 -23.05 -3.50
CA ILE A 237 -5.30 -22.66 -4.78
C ILE A 237 -4.44 -23.24 -5.89
N GLY A 238 -5.02 -24.16 -6.66
CA GLY A 238 -4.34 -24.82 -7.77
C GLY A 238 -4.27 -24.03 -9.06
N PRO A 239 -3.48 -24.52 -10.03
CA PRO A 239 -3.38 -23.90 -11.34
C PRO A 239 -4.70 -24.02 -12.10
N GLU A 240 -4.91 -23.16 -13.10
CA GLU A 240 -6.00 -23.28 -14.08
C GLU A 240 -5.93 -24.67 -14.74
N GLY A 241 -6.77 -25.60 -14.27
CA GLY A 241 -6.71 -27.01 -14.64
C GLY A 241 -7.04 -27.97 -13.49
N GLY A 242 -6.88 -27.54 -12.23
CA GLY A 242 -7.46 -28.16 -11.02
C GLY A 242 -7.01 -29.58 -10.62
N THR A 243 -6.59 -30.41 -11.57
CA THR A 243 -6.34 -31.85 -11.35
C THR A 243 -4.99 -32.12 -10.69
N GLN A 244 -3.95 -31.33 -11.00
CA GLN A 244 -2.60 -31.60 -10.54
C GLN A 244 -2.46 -31.59 -9.01
N ILE A 245 -2.95 -30.53 -8.32
CA ILE A 245 -2.90 -30.47 -6.84
C ILE A 245 -3.77 -31.55 -6.21
N ARG A 246 -4.98 -31.77 -6.75
CA ARG A 246 -5.90 -32.78 -6.22
C ARG A 246 -5.31 -34.18 -6.30
N SER A 247 -4.77 -34.58 -7.46
CA SER A 247 -4.12 -35.88 -7.62
C SER A 247 -2.94 -36.04 -6.66
N TYR A 248 -2.11 -35.00 -6.51
CA TYR A 248 -0.94 -35.05 -5.63
C TYR A 248 -1.31 -35.22 -4.15
N LEU A 249 -2.32 -34.50 -3.68
CA LEU A 249 -2.79 -34.60 -2.29
C LEU A 249 -3.60 -35.89 -2.05
N THR A 250 -4.41 -36.33 -3.01
CA THR A 250 -5.23 -37.55 -2.87
C THR A 250 -4.34 -38.80 -2.80
N ILE A 251 -3.34 -38.93 -3.68
CA ILE A 251 -2.45 -40.12 -3.74
C ILE A 251 -1.65 -40.33 -2.45
N ARG A 252 -1.39 -39.27 -1.68
CA ARG A 252 -0.48 -39.32 -0.54
C ARG A 252 -1.15 -39.20 0.84
N MET A 253 -2.46 -38.94 0.88
CA MET A 253 -3.24 -38.91 2.13
C MET A 253 -4.07 -40.19 2.35
N SER A 254 -4.18 -41.06 1.35
CA SER A 254 -4.67 -42.44 1.44
C SER A 254 -3.54 -43.42 1.70
#